data_AF-A0A838P0X8-F1
#
_entry.id   AF-A0A838P0X8-F1
#
_cell.length_a   1.000
_cell.length_b   1.000
_cell.length_c   1.000
_cell.angle_alpha   90.00
_cell.angle_beta   90.00
_cell.angle_gamma   90.00
#
_symmetry.space_group_name_H-M   'P 1'
#
loop_
_entity.id
_entity.type
_entity.pdbx_description
1 polymer ?
#
loop_
_entity_poly.entity_id
_entity_poly.type
_entity_poly.pdbx_seq_one_letter_code
_entity_poly.pdbx_strand_id
1 'polypeptide(L)' 'RRRVGLSVTIGGENPDTRLSDFTLVTSSYEVGDLKGVIGVMGPTRMPYDKIIGLVEHTSRLVEGLLE' A
#
# COMPACT_ATOMS: atom_id res chain seq x y z
N ARG A 1 -9.13 -6.70 -12.97
CA ARG A 1 -9.64 -7.33 -11.73
C ARG A 1 -9.26 -6.41 -10.57
N ARG A 2 -10.21 -5.80 -9.87
CA ARG A 2 -9.92 -4.96 -8.70
C ARG A 2 -9.42 -5.91 -7.61
N ARG A 3 -8.14 -5.83 -7.26
CA ARG A 3 -7.55 -6.68 -6.21
C ARG A 3 -8.02 -6.12 -4.89
N VAL A 4 -8.84 -6.87 -4.18
CA VAL A 4 -9.33 -6.52 -2.85
C VAL A 4 -8.10 -6.24 -1.98
N GLY A 5 -8.00 -5.03 -1.45
CA GLY A 5 -6.96 -4.62 -0.51
C GLY A 5 -5.84 -3.72 -1.05
N LEU A 6 -5.63 -3.58 -2.36
CA LEU A 6 -4.63 -2.62 -2.89
C LEU A 6 -5.26 -1.24 -3.08
N SER A 7 -4.68 -0.22 -2.44
CA SER A 7 -5.03 1.18 -2.61
C SER A 7 -3.80 2.00 -3.00
N VAL A 8 -3.95 2.88 -3.97
CA VAL A 8 -2.88 3.80 -4.39
C VAL A 8 -3.46 5.21 -4.33
N THR A 9 -2.74 6.12 -3.69
CA THR A 9 -3.11 7.52 -3.55
C THR A 9 -1.93 8.37 -3.97
N ILE A 10 -2.13 9.29 -4.90
CA ILE A 10 -1.05 10.06 -5.51
C ILE A 10 -1.24 11.53 -5.21
N GLY A 11 -0.27 12.12 -4.52
CA GLY A 11 -0.13 13.55 -4.32
C GLY A 11 -1.41 14.22 -3.84
N GLY A 12 -2.06 14.98 -4.73
CA GLY A 12 -3.29 15.74 -4.44
C GLY A 12 -4.53 14.90 -4.13
N GLU A 13 -4.48 13.58 -4.29
CA GLU A 13 -5.54 12.66 -3.79
C GLU A 13 -5.42 12.42 -2.28
N ASN A 14 -4.29 12.79 -1.67
CA ASN A 14 -4.11 12.67 -0.23
C ASN A 14 -4.96 13.72 0.49
N PRO A 15 -5.70 13.34 1.56
CA PRO A 15 -6.52 14.27 2.33
C PRO A 15 -5.70 15.28 3.13
N ASP A 16 -4.42 14.98 3.41
CA ASP A 16 -3.47 15.89 4.05
C ASP A 16 -2.65 16.61 2.98
N THR A 17 -2.73 17.94 2.95
CA THR A 17 -2.02 18.79 1.98
C THR A 17 -0.50 18.69 2.10
N ARG A 18 0.04 18.25 3.24
CA ARG A 18 1.47 17.97 3.43
C ARG A 18 1.94 16.75 2.64
N LEU A 19 1.01 15.89 2.23
CA LEU A 19 1.27 14.69 1.43
C LEU A 19 1.03 14.94 -0.08
N SER A 20 0.77 16.18 -0.48
CA SER A 20 0.47 16.55 -1.87
C SER A 20 1.61 16.27 -2.86
N ASP A 21 2.85 16.19 -2.38
CA ASP A 21 4.03 15.85 -3.16
C ASP A 21 4.45 14.37 -3.06
N PHE A 22 3.65 13.55 -2.36
CA PHE A 22 3.95 12.16 -2.07
C PHE A 22 2.94 11.20 -2.69
N THR A 23 3.46 10.10 -3.20
CA THR A 23 2.68 8.91 -3.55
C THR A 23 2.67 7.96 -2.37
N LEU A 24 1.48 7.43 -2.08
CA LEU A 24 1.26 6.38 -1.10
C LEU A 24 0.68 5.14 -1.81
N VAL A 25 1.39 4.03 -1.73
CA VAL A 25 0.95 2.72 -2.24
C VAL A 25 0.71 1.83 -1.02
N THR A 26 -0.52 1.36 -0.81
CA THR A 26 -0.89 0.54 0.35
C THR A 26 -1.56 -0.77 -0.05
N SER A 27 -1.35 -1.81 0.75
CA SER A 27 -2.06 -3.09 0.69
C SER A 27 -2.56 -3.45 2.09
N SER A 28 -3.81 -3.87 2.20
CA SER A 28 -4.36 -4.42 3.45
C SER A 28 -4.05 -5.92 3.57
N TYR A 29 -3.84 -6.38 4.80
CA TYR A 29 -3.78 -7.80 5.17
C TYR A 29 -4.80 -8.07 6.28
N GLU A 30 -5.32 -9.30 6.33
CA GLU A 30 -6.25 -9.75 7.36
C GLU A 30 -5.80 -11.11 7.89
N VAL A 31 -5.66 -11.25 9.20
CA VAL A 31 -5.20 -12.48 9.86
C VAL A 31 -6.09 -12.74 11.08
N GLY A 32 -6.99 -13.72 10.97
CA GLY A 32 -8.05 -13.92 11.96
C GLY A 32 -8.87 -12.64 12.14
N ASP A 33 -8.85 -12.08 13.36
CA ASP A 33 -9.52 -10.82 13.69
C ASP A 33 -8.62 -9.57 13.50
N LEU A 34 -7.33 -9.75 13.18
CA LEU A 34 -6.40 -8.64 12.97
C LEU A 34 -6.50 -8.13 11.53
N LYS A 35 -6.83 -6.85 11.37
CA LYS A 35 -6.79 -6.15 10.08
C LYS A 35 -5.73 -5.06 10.13
N GLY A 36 -4.85 -5.04 9.14
CA GLY A 36 -3.78 -4.07 9.05
C GLY A 36 -3.55 -3.58 7.63
N VAL A 37 -2.76 -2.52 7.52
CA VAL A 37 -2.37 -1.92 6.25
C VAL A 37 -0.86 -1.74 6.23
N ILE A 38 -0.23 -2.18 5.14
CA ILE A 38 1.18 -1.92 4.83
C ILE A 38 1.23 -0.99 3.65
N GLY A 39 2.20 -0.08 3.62
CA GLY A 39 2.38 0.78 2.47
C GLY A 39 3.76 1.36 2.32
N VAL A 40 4.03 1.87 1.13
CA VAL A 40 5.22 2.62 0.76
C VAL A 40 4.82 4.04 0.45
N MET A 41 5.50 4.99 1.10
CA MET A 41 5.42 6.42 0.81
C MET A 41 6.68 6.85 0.07
N GLY A 42 6.53 7.59 -1.02
CA GLY A 42 7.66 8.04 -1.83
C GLY A 42 7.32 9.26 -2.69
N PRO A 43 8.31 9.82 -3.41
CA PRO A 43 8.06 10.91 -4.35
C PRO A 43 7.19 10.46 -5.51
N THR A 44 6.50 11.41 -6.17
CA THR A 44 5.54 11.12 -7.26
C THR A 44 6.12 10.33 -8.44
N ARG A 45 7.44 10.40 -8.67
CA ARG A 45 8.13 9.64 -9.74
C ARG A 45 8.91 8.45 -9.16
N MET A 46 8.22 7.32 -9.04
CA MET A 46 8.76 6.04 -8.57
C MET A 46 8.40 4.91 -9.54
N PRO A 47 9.14 3.78 -9.57
CA PRO A 47 8.80 2.64 -10.41
C PRO A 47 7.56 1.91 -9.84
N TYR A 48 6.37 2.41 -10.17
CA TYR A 48 5.08 1.96 -9.63
C TYR A 48 4.88 0.43 -9.70
N ASP A 49 5.17 -0.18 -10.85
CA ASP A 49 5.00 -1.63 -11.04
C ASP A 49 5.80 -2.45 -10.02
N LYS A 50 7.03 -2.02 -9.73
CA LYS A 50 7.89 -2.68 -8.74
C LYS A 50 7.36 -2.48 -7.33
N ILE A 51 6.87 -1.28 -7.02
CA ILE A 51 6.42 -0.93 -5.67
C ILE A 51 5.08 -1.61 -5.36
N ILE A 52 4.16 -1.66 -6.32
CA ILE A 52 2.90 -2.39 -6.20
C ILE A 52 3.20 -3.86 -5.93
N GLY A 53 4.10 -4.48 -6.71
CA GLY A 53 4.50 -5.87 -6.51
C GLY A 53 5.16 -6.11 -5.14
N LEU A 54 6.01 -5.18 -4.69
CA LEU A 54 6.66 -5.25 -3.39
C LEU A 54 5.63 -5.20 -2.24
N VAL A 55 4.81 -4.15 -2.20
CA VAL A 55 3.83 -3.92 -1.13
C VAL A 55 2.86 -5.09 -1.03
N GLU A 56 2.41 -5.60 -2.16
CA GLU A 56 1.57 -6.79 -2.22
C GLU A 56 2.28 -8.03 -1.68
N HIS A 57 3.49 -8.31 -2.16
CA HIS A 57 4.23 -9.49 -1.72
C HIS A 57 4.49 -9.44 -0.22
N THR A 58 4.89 -8.28 0.30
CA THR A 58 5.07 -8.06 1.74
C THR A 58 3.76 -8.25 2.51
N SER A 59 2.63 -7.77 1.99
CA SER A 59 1.31 -7.97 2.62
C SER A 59 0.99 -9.46 2.82
N ARG A 60 1.22 -10.28 1.79
CA ARG A 60 1.02 -11.73 1.85
C ARG A 60 2.01 -12.44 2.77
N LEU A 61 3.27 -11.99 2.78
CA LEU A 61 4.29 -12.54 3.68
C LEU A 61 3.94 -12.28 5.14
N VAL A 62 3.46 -11.08 5.46
CA VAL A 62 3.02 -10.72 6.81
C VAL A 62 1.77 -11.51 7.20
N GLU A 63 0.83 -11.69 6.28
CA GLU A 63 -0.35 -12.54 6.48
C GLU A 63 0.07 -13.97 6.88
N GLY A 64 0.93 -14.62 6.10
CA GLY A 64 1.41 -15.97 6.40
C GLY A 64 2.41 -16.07 7.57
N LEU A 65 2.98 -14.97 8.07
CA LEU A 65 3.82 -14.95 9.28
C LEU A 65 2.98 -14.83 10.55
N LEU A 66 1.82 -14.18 10.44
CA LEU A 66 0.93 -13.89 11.57
C LEU A 66 -0.18 -14.95 11.72
N GLU A 67 -0.42 -15.77 10.68
CA GLU A 67 -1.20 -17.03 10.79
C GLU A 67 -0.59 -18.01 11.81
#